data_AF-A0A929K6K9-F1
#
_entry.id   AF-A0A929K6K9-F1
#
_cell.length_a   1.000
_cell.length_b   1.000
_cell.length_c   1.000
_cell.angle_alpha   90.00
_cell.angle_beta   90.00
_cell.angle_gamma   90.00
#
_symmetry.space_group_name_H-M   'P 1'
#
loop_
_entity.id
_entity.type
_entity.pdbx_description
1 polymer ?
#
loop_
_entity_poly.entity_id
_entity_poly.type
_entity_poly.pdbx_seq_one_letter_code
_entity_poly.pdbx_strand_id
1 'polypeptide(L)'
;LFIILPDYRNELRFLTALLGGAAVVYAGYYAGATLKINLARDKQHRSSDFLQSLNNIDMANIRVFIEKEITKEISQNVIYDKILNNREFLSMITAILGFFEEVSIAIQEDYADEVFLYRSLGFLVPWTFYSLNSYIKEERTRLNEKSLYIELEKLADAWKKKTSLITGKSLPPL
;
A
#
# COMPACT_ATOMS: atom_id res chain seq x y z
N LEU A 1 27.89 51.20 5.49
CA LEU A 1 26.80 51.66 6.39
C LEU A 1 27.26 51.86 7.84
N PHE A 2 27.89 50.87 8.48
CA PHE A 2 28.30 50.92 9.89
C PHE A 2 29.32 52.02 10.29
N ILE A 3 30.06 52.56 9.32
CA ILE A 3 31.05 53.64 9.54
C ILE A 3 30.39 55.04 9.39
N ILE A 4 29.22 55.12 8.76
CA ILE A 4 28.59 56.38 8.32
C ILE A 4 27.53 56.88 9.32
N LEU A 5 26.94 55.99 10.12
CA LEU A 5 25.89 56.32 11.11
C LEU A 5 26.12 55.52 12.43
N PRO A 6 26.99 56.00 13.33
CA PRO A 6 27.37 55.28 14.55
C PRO A 6 26.23 55.18 15.57
N ASP A 7 25.32 56.16 15.59
CA ASP A 7 24.22 56.23 16.57
C ASP A 7 23.13 55.18 16.33
N TYR A 8 22.95 54.70 15.09
CA TYR A 8 21.92 53.71 14.70
C TYR A 8 22.44 52.27 14.64
N ARG A 9 23.65 52.04 15.15
CA ARG A 9 24.38 50.77 15.02
C ARG A 9 23.65 49.61 15.70
N ASN A 10 23.05 49.87 16.85
CA ASN A 10 22.40 48.84 17.66
C ASN A 10 21.02 48.47 17.10
N GLU A 11 20.29 49.46 16.57
CA GLU A 11 19.01 49.31 15.89
C GLU A 11 19.19 48.49 14.62
N LEU A 12 20.23 48.79 13.82
CA LEU A 12 20.55 48.01 12.63
C LEU A 12 20.93 46.56 12.98
N ARG A 13 21.72 46.34 14.04
CA ARG A 13 22.04 44.98 14.53
C ARG A 13 20.79 44.22 14.95
N PHE A 14 19.93 44.86 15.74
CA PHE A 14 18.66 44.28 16.17
C PHE A 14 17.78 43.93 14.97
N LEU A 15 17.63 44.84 14.00
CA LEU A 15 16.86 44.61 12.80
C LEU A 15 17.42 43.44 11.98
N THR A 16 18.74 43.37 11.79
CA THR A 16 19.36 42.23 11.09
C THR A 16 19.19 40.92 11.84
N ALA A 17 19.26 40.91 13.16
CA ALA A 17 19.04 39.73 13.98
C ALA A 17 17.57 39.28 13.93
N LEU A 18 16.63 40.23 13.97
CA LEU A 18 15.19 39.98 13.85
C LEU A 18 14.85 39.40 12.47
N LEU A 19 15.34 40.03 11.40
CA LEU A 19 15.14 39.56 10.03
C LEU A 19 15.80 38.20 9.81
N GLY A 20 17.00 37.98 10.36
CA GLY A 20 17.68 36.68 10.31
C GLY A 20 16.89 35.59 11.04
N GLY A 21 16.40 35.87 12.25
CA GLY A 21 15.55 34.95 13.01
C GLY A 21 14.24 34.63 12.28
N ALA A 22 13.56 35.64 11.76
CA ALA A 22 12.34 35.47 10.96
C ALA A 22 12.61 34.63 9.70
N ALA A 23 13.73 34.88 9.01
CA ALA A 23 14.13 34.12 7.82
C ALA A 23 14.40 32.64 8.15
N VAL A 24 15.04 32.32 9.27
CA VAL A 24 15.29 30.93 9.71
C VAL A 24 13.98 30.21 10.03
N VAL A 25 13.07 30.86 10.76
CA VAL A 25 11.75 30.27 11.07
C VAL A 25 10.95 30.01 9.79
N TYR A 26 10.96 30.98 8.87
CA TYR A 26 10.29 30.85 7.58
C TYR A 26 10.92 29.72 6.74
N ALA A 27 12.24 29.66 6.61
CA ALA A 27 12.94 28.60 5.89
C ALA A 27 12.64 27.22 6.49
N GLY A 28 12.65 27.09 7.81
CA GLY A 28 12.29 25.84 8.51
C GLY A 28 10.85 25.40 8.22
N TYR A 29 9.90 26.34 8.23
CA TYR A 29 8.51 26.07 7.87
C TYR A 29 8.38 25.52 6.44
N TYR A 30 8.99 26.18 5.45
CA TYR A 30 8.90 25.76 4.05
C TYR A 30 9.66 24.47 3.77
N ALA A 31 10.81 24.25 4.41
CA ALA A 31 11.54 23.00 4.32
C ALA A 31 10.68 21.82 4.84
N GLY A 32 10.03 22.01 6.00
CA GLY A 32 9.12 21.01 6.55
C GLY A 32 7.89 20.75 5.67
N ALA A 33 7.27 21.81 5.13
CA ALA A 33 6.15 21.69 4.22
C ALA A 33 6.53 20.93 2.92
N THR A 34 7.69 21.27 2.36
CA THR A 34 8.21 20.61 1.14
C THR A 34 8.51 19.13 1.40
N LEU A 35 9.12 18.79 2.54
CA LEU A 35 9.39 17.41 2.91
C LEU A 35 8.11 16.58 3.01
N LYS A 36 7.05 17.13 3.63
CA LYS A 36 5.75 16.46 3.72
C LYS A 36 5.14 16.18 2.34
N ILE A 37 5.22 17.16 1.43
CA ILE A 37 4.71 17.01 0.06
C ILE A 37 5.50 15.95 -0.71
N ASN A 38 6.83 15.95 -0.58
CA ASN A 38 7.68 14.95 -1.24
C ASN A 38 7.41 13.55 -0.70
N LEU A 39 7.29 13.37 0.62
CA LEU A 39 6.92 12.08 1.21
C LEU A 39 5.57 11.56 0.69
N ALA A 40 4.57 12.45 0.57
CA ALA A 40 3.27 12.05 0.02
C ALA A 40 3.37 11.63 -1.46
N ARG A 41 4.17 12.35 -2.27
CA ARG A 41 4.42 12.00 -3.68
C ARG A 41 5.17 10.69 -3.82
N ASP A 42 6.17 10.45 -2.97
CA ASP A 42 6.96 9.21 -2.98
C ASP A 42 6.07 8.00 -2.66
N LYS A 43 5.15 8.12 -1.70
CA LYS A 43 4.16 7.07 -1.41
C LYS A 43 3.25 6.79 -2.60
N GLN A 44 2.79 7.84 -3.29
CA GLN A 44 1.97 7.68 -4.50
C GLN A 44 2.75 7.03 -5.64
N HIS A 45 4.01 7.38 -5.82
CA HIS A 45 4.89 6.73 -6.79
C HIS A 45 5.03 5.24 -6.49
N ARG A 46 5.35 4.88 -5.23
CA ARG A 46 5.44 3.47 -4.81
C ARG A 46 4.12 2.73 -5.02
N SER A 47 2.99 3.35 -4.68
CA SER A 47 1.67 2.77 -4.98
C SER A 47 1.46 2.53 -6.47
N SER A 48 1.91 3.45 -7.33
CA SER A 48 1.89 3.26 -8.78
C SER A 48 2.79 2.11 -9.24
N ASP A 49 3.96 1.94 -8.64
CA ASP A 49 4.89 0.84 -8.95
C ASP A 49 4.25 -0.53 -8.63
N PHE A 50 3.48 -0.63 -7.54
CA PHE A 50 2.66 -1.81 -7.25
C PHE A 50 1.61 -2.05 -8.34
N LEU A 51 0.88 -1.01 -8.78
CA LEU A 51 -0.11 -1.16 -9.86
C LEU A 51 0.53 -1.60 -11.18
N GLN A 52 1.73 -1.11 -11.50
CA GLN A 52 2.48 -1.55 -12.68
C GLN A 52 2.93 -3.00 -12.54
N SER A 53 3.41 -3.39 -11.36
CA SER A 53 3.82 -4.77 -11.07
C SER A 53 2.66 -5.74 -11.18
N LEU A 54 1.46 -5.33 -10.78
CA LEU A 54 0.24 -6.11 -10.96
C LEU A 54 -0.05 -6.40 -12.45
N ASN A 55 0.24 -5.47 -13.36
CA ASN A 55 0.06 -5.71 -14.80
C ASN A 55 1.02 -6.76 -15.36
N ASN A 56 2.14 -7.04 -14.67
CA ASN A 56 3.04 -8.12 -15.02
C ASN A 56 2.54 -9.48 -14.53
N ILE A 57 1.59 -9.50 -13.59
CA ILE A 57 0.89 -10.70 -13.16
C ILE A 57 -0.25 -10.94 -14.16
N ASP A 58 -0.39 -12.17 -14.63
CA ASP A 58 -1.41 -12.55 -15.61
C ASP A 58 -2.81 -12.63 -14.98
N MET A 59 -3.32 -11.47 -14.56
CA MET A 59 -4.59 -11.30 -13.88
C MET A 59 -5.77 -11.73 -14.75
N ALA A 60 -5.64 -11.63 -16.08
CA ALA A 60 -6.65 -12.11 -17.00
C ALA A 60 -6.79 -13.63 -16.90
N ASN A 61 -5.67 -14.37 -16.96
CA ASN A 61 -5.70 -15.83 -16.84
C ASN A 61 -6.13 -16.29 -15.44
N ILE A 62 -5.69 -15.59 -14.38
CA ILE A 62 -6.16 -15.86 -13.01
C ILE A 62 -7.67 -15.68 -12.91
N ARG A 63 -8.20 -14.57 -13.43
CA ARG A 63 -9.65 -14.30 -13.38
C ARG A 63 -10.45 -15.34 -14.15
N VAL A 64 -10.04 -15.65 -15.38
CA VAL A 64 -10.70 -16.65 -16.22
C VAL A 64 -10.70 -18.01 -15.53
N PHE A 65 -9.60 -18.39 -14.88
CA PHE A 65 -9.51 -19.62 -14.11
C PHE A 65 -10.48 -19.63 -12.93
N ILE A 66 -10.46 -18.59 -12.08
CA ILE A 66 -11.38 -18.48 -10.93
C ILE A 66 -12.84 -18.56 -11.40
N GLU A 67 -13.20 -17.79 -12.43
CA GLU A 67 -14.56 -17.76 -12.96
C GLU A 67 -15.00 -19.12 -13.55
N LYS A 68 -14.14 -19.81 -14.30
CA LYS A 68 -14.50 -21.08 -14.97
C LYS A 68 -14.41 -22.32 -14.08
N GLU A 69 -13.44 -22.35 -13.17
CA GLU A 69 -13.02 -23.56 -12.45
C GLU A 69 -13.34 -23.53 -10.96
N ILE A 70 -13.49 -22.34 -10.34
CA ILE A 70 -13.79 -22.21 -8.90
C ILE A 70 -15.26 -21.87 -8.64
N THR A 71 -15.91 -21.17 -9.58
CA THR A 71 -17.31 -20.70 -9.39
C THR A 71 -18.36 -21.77 -9.66
N LYS A 72 -17.99 -22.90 -10.26
CA LYS A 72 -18.84 -24.09 -10.32
C LYS A 72 -18.78 -24.78 -8.96
N GLU A 73 -19.90 -25.23 -8.42
CA GLU A 73 -20.01 -25.95 -7.13
C GLU A 73 -19.11 -27.20 -7.08
N ILE A 74 -17.82 -27.00 -6.90
CA ILE A 74 -16.78 -28.03 -6.87
C ILE A 74 -16.29 -28.10 -5.42
N SER A 75 -16.00 -29.32 -4.96
CA SER A 75 -15.47 -29.52 -3.61
C SER A 75 -14.09 -28.87 -3.46
N GLN A 76 -13.79 -28.35 -2.27
CA GLN A 76 -12.58 -27.59 -1.97
C GLN A 76 -11.29 -28.35 -2.31
N ASN A 77 -11.27 -29.66 -2.06
CA ASN A 77 -10.12 -30.52 -2.35
C ASN A 77 -9.83 -30.60 -3.85
N VAL A 78 -10.86 -30.62 -4.70
CA VAL A 78 -10.69 -30.69 -6.16
C VAL A 78 -10.13 -29.37 -6.72
N ILE A 79 -10.49 -28.23 -6.12
CA ILE A 79 -9.92 -26.93 -6.51
C ILE A 79 -8.43 -26.88 -6.14
N TYR A 80 -8.09 -27.30 -4.92
CA TYR A 80 -6.71 -27.37 -4.46
C TYR A 80 -5.86 -28.28 -5.35
N ASP A 81 -6.35 -29.49 -5.65
CA ASP A 81 -5.65 -30.43 -6.54
C ASP A 81 -5.49 -29.88 -7.95
N LYS A 82 -6.49 -29.19 -8.51
CA LYS A 82 -6.39 -28.55 -9.84
C LYS A 82 -5.31 -27.48 -9.88
N ILE A 83 -5.22 -26.66 -8.84
CA ILE A 83 -4.19 -25.62 -8.71
C ILE A 83 -2.81 -26.28 -8.60
N LEU A 84 -2.67 -27.27 -7.72
CA LEU A 84 -1.38 -27.93 -7.47
C LEU A 84 -0.86 -28.70 -8.69
N ASN A 85 -1.75 -29.36 -9.43
CA ASN A 85 -1.38 -30.16 -10.60
C ASN A 85 -1.06 -29.31 -11.84
N ASN A 86 -1.38 -28.01 -11.84
CA ASN A 86 -0.99 -27.10 -12.90
C ASN A 86 0.06 -26.09 -12.40
N ARG A 87 1.32 -26.36 -12.75
CA ARG A 87 2.47 -25.58 -12.30
C ARG A 87 2.39 -24.08 -12.67
N GLU A 88 1.82 -23.77 -13.82
CA GLU A 88 1.65 -22.40 -14.28
C GLU A 88 0.61 -21.67 -13.41
N PHE A 89 -0.55 -22.28 -13.17
CA PHE A 89 -1.57 -21.71 -12.29
C PHE A 89 -1.10 -21.59 -10.85
N LEU A 90 -0.41 -22.60 -10.32
CA LEU A 90 0.19 -22.53 -9.00
C LEU A 90 1.11 -21.31 -8.88
N SER A 91 2.02 -21.12 -9.85
CA SER A 91 2.93 -19.97 -9.88
C SER A 91 2.17 -18.64 -9.92
N MET A 92 1.12 -18.54 -10.73
CA MET A 92 0.30 -17.32 -10.84
C MET A 92 -0.46 -17.01 -9.55
N ILE A 93 -1.06 -18.04 -8.92
CA ILE A 93 -1.80 -17.91 -7.66
C ILE A 93 -0.86 -17.53 -6.52
N THR A 94 0.29 -18.20 -6.40
CA THR A 94 1.29 -17.83 -5.39
C THR A 94 1.83 -16.42 -5.62
N ALA A 95 2.08 -16.03 -6.88
CA ALA A 95 2.54 -14.68 -7.21
C ALA A 95 1.51 -13.61 -6.84
N ILE A 96 0.23 -13.80 -7.13
CA ILE A 96 -0.80 -12.79 -6.80
C ILE A 96 -1.06 -12.70 -5.29
N LEU A 97 -1.06 -13.83 -4.59
CA LEU A 97 -1.22 -13.84 -3.13
C LEU A 97 -0.01 -13.19 -2.44
N GLY A 98 1.21 -13.52 -2.88
CA GLY A 98 2.43 -12.88 -2.40
C GLY A 98 2.46 -11.38 -2.69
N PHE A 99 2.06 -10.98 -3.91
CA PHE A 99 1.96 -9.56 -4.26
C PHE A 99 1.00 -8.79 -3.35
N PHE A 100 -0.18 -9.32 -3.05
CA PHE A 100 -1.10 -8.63 -2.15
C PHE A 100 -0.67 -8.69 -0.68
N GLU A 101 0.07 -9.72 -0.26
CA GLU A 101 0.76 -9.73 1.04
C GLU A 101 1.76 -8.58 1.14
N GLU A 102 2.61 -8.40 0.12
CA GLU A 102 3.59 -7.30 0.05
C GLU A 102 2.90 -5.92 0.06
N VAL A 103 1.79 -5.77 -0.67
CA VAL A 103 0.97 -4.55 -0.65
C VAL A 103 0.44 -4.27 0.76
N SER A 104 -0.05 -5.30 1.47
CA SER A 104 -0.52 -5.15 2.84
C SER A 104 0.59 -4.68 3.78
N ILE A 105 1.77 -5.28 3.69
CA ILE A 105 2.94 -4.89 4.49
C ILE A 105 3.36 -3.45 4.15
N ALA A 106 3.43 -3.10 2.87
CA ALA A 106 3.82 -1.75 2.45
C ALA A 106 2.84 -0.67 2.93
N ILE A 107 1.55 -1.00 3.02
CA ILE A 107 0.55 -0.11 3.63
C ILE A 107 0.78 0.01 5.14
N GLN A 108 0.93 -1.10 5.86
CA GLN A 108 1.10 -1.09 7.32
C GLN A 108 2.37 -0.34 7.76
N GLU A 109 3.44 -0.46 6.99
CA GLU A 109 4.71 0.25 7.21
C GLU A 109 4.69 1.71 6.68
N ASP A 110 3.52 2.21 6.27
CA ASP A 110 3.32 3.57 5.76
C ASP A 110 4.22 3.92 4.55
N TYR A 111 4.65 2.91 3.80
CA TYR A 111 5.47 3.05 2.58
C TYR A 111 4.64 3.27 1.33
N ALA A 112 3.37 2.87 1.32
CA ALA A 112 2.45 3.03 0.21
C ALA A 112 1.20 3.84 0.62
N ASP A 113 0.67 4.62 -0.31
CA ASP A 113 -0.58 5.33 -0.12
C ASP A 113 -1.76 4.34 -0.23
N GLU A 114 -2.32 3.96 0.93
CA GLU A 114 -3.47 3.05 1.03
C GLU A 114 -4.68 3.56 0.27
N VAL A 115 -4.98 4.86 0.33
CA VAL A 115 -6.18 5.42 -0.30
C VAL A 115 -6.08 5.33 -1.82
N PHE A 116 -4.88 5.61 -2.35
CA PHE A 116 -4.60 5.46 -3.76
C PHE A 116 -4.74 4.01 -4.23
N LEU A 117 -4.17 3.07 -3.48
CA LEU A 117 -4.26 1.64 -3.80
C LEU A 117 -5.69 1.11 -3.67
N TYR A 118 -6.43 1.53 -2.64
CA TYR A 118 -7.82 1.12 -2.43
C TYR A 118 -8.71 1.51 -3.61
N ARG A 119 -8.54 2.72 -4.18
CA ARG A 119 -9.31 3.14 -5.36
C ARG A 119 -9.09 2.25 -6.58
N SER A 120 -7.91 1.63 -6.68
CA SER A 120 -7.55 0.80 -7.83
C SER A 120 -7.80 -0.68 -7.59
N LEU A 121 -7.59 -1.15 -6.35
CA LEU A 121 -7.54 -2.56 -5.99
C LEU A 121 -8.59 -2.97 -4.95
N GLY A 122 -9.41 -2.02 -4.47
CA GLY A 122 -10.32 -2.22 -3.35
C GLY A 122 -11.39 -3.29 -3.56
N PHE A 123 -11.74 -3.58 -4.82
CA PHE A 123 -12.55 -4.73 -5.17
C PHE A 123 -11.71 -6.01 -5.34
N LEU A 124 -10.57 -5.88 -6.02
CA LEU A 124 -9.74 -7.00 -6.45
C LEU A 124 -9.14 -7.77 -5.27
N VAL A 125 -8.57 -7.06 -4.28
CA VAL A 125 -7.91 -7.68 -3.13
C VAL A 125 -8.87 -8.54 -2.31
N PRO A 126 -10.04 -8.03 -1.84
CA PRO A 126 -11.02 -8.87 -1.17
C PRO A 126 -11.50 -10.02 -2.04
N TRP A 127 -11.82 -9.76 -3.31
CA TRP A 127 -12.31 -10.79 -4.23
C TRP A 127 -11.30 -11.94 -4.36
N THR A 128 -10.04 -11.64 -4.64
CA THR A 128 -8.98 -12.66 -4.77
C THR A 128 -8.80 -13.46 -3.49
N PHE A 129 -8.72 -12.81 -2.32
CA PHE A 129 -8.54 -13.51 -1.05
C PHE A 129 -9.71 -14.47 -0.77
N TYR A 130 -10.96 -14.02 -0.89
CA TYR A 130 -12.12 -14.87 -0.59
C TYR A 130 -12.32 -15.97 -1.63
N SER A 131 -12.02 -15.71 -2.91
CA SER A 131 -12.07 -16.73 -3.97
C SER A 131 -11.00 -17.82 -3.78
N LEU A 132 -9.84 -17.48 -3.20
CA LEU A 132 -8.75 -18.42 -2.98
C LEU A 132 -8.66 -18.94 -1.53
N ASN A 133 -9.62 -18.60 -0.67
CA ASN A 133 -9.59 -18.95 0.75
C ASN A 133 -9.47 -20.46 1.00
N SER A 134 -10.12 -21.29 0.18
CA SER A 134 -10.00 -22.75 0.28
C SER A 134 -8.57 -23.22 0.00
N TYR A 135 -7.93 -22.69 -1.04
CA TYR A 135 -6.53 -22.97 -1.34
C TYR A 135 -5.60 -22.52 -0.19
N ILE A 136 -5.79 -21.32 0.32
CA ILE A 136 -4.99 -20.76 1.43
C ILE A 136 -5.08 -21.64 2.68
N LYS A 137 -6.28 -22.11 3.04
CA LYS A 137 -6.49 -22.97 4.23
C LYS A 137 -5.80 -24.32 4.10
N GLU A 138 -5.89 -24.95 2.93
CA GLU A 138 -5.20 -26.21 2.65
C GLU A 138 -3.67 -26.02 2.69
N GLU A 139 -3.15 -24.95 2.10
CA GLU A 139 -1.72 -24.62 2.17
C GLU A 139 -1.23 -24.38 3.60
N ARG A 140 -1.99 -23.61 4.40
CA ARG A 140 -1.68 -23.39 5.84
C ARG A 140 -1.61 -24.71 6.61
N THR A 141 -2.49 -25.65 6.28
CA THR A 141 -2.54 -26.98 6.91
C THR A 141 -1.36 -27.85 6.46
N ARG A 142 -1.07 -27.87 5.16
CA ARG A 142 0.03 -28.64 4.56
C ARG A 142 1.40 -28.20 5.05
N LEU A 143 1.64 -26.88 5.12
CA LEU A 143 2.89 -26.30 5.57
C LEU A 143 2.99 -26.17 7.09
N ASN A 144 1.90 -26.45 7.81
CA ASN A 144 1.77 -26.23 9.25
C ASN A 144 2.09 -24.76 9.65
N GLU A 145 1.74 -23.81 8.78
CA GLU A 145 2.01 -22.39 8.96
C GLU A 145 0.70 -21.61 8.96
N LYS A 146 0.22 -21.25 10.16
CA LYS A 146 -1.04 -20.52 10.32
C LYS A 146 -0.96 -19.05 9.88
N SER A 147 0.25 -18.49 9.86
CA SER A 147 0.54 -17.09 9.49
C SER A 147 0.62 -16.86 7.98
N LEU A 148 0.57 -17.89 7.16
CA LEU A 148 0.70 -17.75 5.71
C LEU A 148 -0.43 -16.86 5.16
N TYR A 149 -0.07 -15.76 4.50
CA TYR A 149 -0.99 -14.74 3.96
C TYR A 149 -1.87 -14.03 5.01
N ILE A 150 -1.39 -13.89 6.24
CA ILE A 150 -2.15 -13.25 7.30
C ILE A 150 -2.27 -11.73 7.09
N GLU A 151 -1.28 -11.08 6.48
CA GLU A 151 -1.34 -9.65 6.24
C GLU A 151 -2.33 -9.32 5.12
N LEU A 152 -2.40 -10.16 4.10
CA LEU A 152 -3.42 -10.13 3.06
C LEU A 152 -4.82 -10.35 3.66
N GLU A 153 -4.98 -11.31 4.57
CA GLU A 153 -6.27 -11.55 5.25
C GLU A 153 -6.77 -10.30 5.97
N LYS A 154 -5.89 -9.63 6.74
CA LYS A 154 -6.23 -8.36 7.40
C LYS A 154 -6.61 -7.27 6.40
N LEU A 155 -5.85 -7.13 5.31
CA LEU A 155 -6.11 -6.14 4.26
C LEU A 155 -7.46 -6.39 3.58
N ALA A 156 -7.72 -7.64 3.18
CA ALA A 156 -8.97 -8.06 2.53
C ALA A 156 -10.18 -7.79 3.41
N ASP A 157 -10.09 -8.12 4.71
CA ASP A 157 -11.15 -7.85 5.68
C ASP A 157 -11.39 -6.36 5.90
N ALA A 158 -10.31 -5.57 6.03
CA ALA A 158 -10.40 -4.12 6.21
C ALA A 158 -11.05 -3.45 4.99
N TRP A 159 -10.59 -3.79 3.78
CA TRP A 159 -11.08 -3.19 2.54
C TRP A 159 -12.50 -3.62 2.18
N LYS A 160 -12.88 -4.87 2.47
CA LYS A 160 -14.28 -5.31 2.35
C LYS A 160 -15.22 -4.51 3.26
N LYS A 161 -14.77 -4.14 4.46
CA LYS A 161 -15.50 -3.26 5.39
C LYS A 161 -15.37 -1.77 5.04
N LYS A 162 -14.65 -1.43 3.97
CA LYS A 162 -14.33 -0.05 3.57
C LYS A 162 -13.65 0.74 4.69
N THR A 163 -12.73 0.09 5.39
CA THR A 163 -11.93 0.68 6.47
C THR A 163 -10.45 0.59 6.16
N SER A 164 -9.70 1.60 6.59
CA SER A 164 -8.24 1.68 6.48
C SER A 164 -7.59 0.63 7.37
N LEU A 165 -6.62 -0.08 6.83
CA LEU A 165 -5.81 -1.06 7.53
C LEU A 165 -4.97 -0.41 8.64
N ILE A 166 -4.42 0.78 8.39
CA ILE A 166 -3.56 1.49 9.36
C ILE A 166 -4.40 2.12 10.47
N THR A 167 -5.47 2.83 10.10
CA THR A 167 -6.16 3.75 11.02
C THR A 167 -7.51 3.24 11.50
N GLY A 168 -8.06 2.19 10.88
CA GLY A 168 -9.43 1.71 11.13
C GLY A 168 -10.54 2.67 10.69
N LYS A 169 -10.19 3.83 10.11
CA LYS A 169 -11.17 4.83 9.65
C LYS A 169 -11.82 4.42 8.34
N SER A 170 -13.01 4.93 8.06
CA SER A 170 -13.67 4.66 6.78
C SER A 170 -12.86 5.21 5.60
N LEU A 171 -12.69 4.37 4.57
CA LEU A 171 -12.10 4.72 3.29
C LEU A 171 -13.13 5.42 2.39
N PRO A 172 -12.69 6.25 1.42
CA PRO A 172 -13.60 6.88 0.47
C PRO A 172 -14.40 5.82 -0.32
N PRO A 173 -15.60 6.14 -0.81
CA PRO A 173 -16.36 5.23 -1.65
C PRO A 173 -15.58 4.88 -2.93
N LEU A 174 -15.68 3.61 -3.35
CA LEU A 174 -15.25 3.11 -4.66
C LEU A 174 -16.22 3.56 -5.75
#